data_AF-A0A3D2XJX9-F1
#
_entry.id   AF-A0A3D2XJX9-F1
#
_cell.length_a   1.000
_cell.length_b   1.000
_cell.length_c   1.000
_cell.angle_alpha   90.00
_cell.angle_beta   90.00
_cell.angle_gamma   90.00
#
_symmetry.space_group_name_H-M   'P 1'
#
loop_
_entity.id
_entity.type
_entity.pdbx_description
1 polymer ?
#
loop_
_entity_poly.entity_id
_entity_poly.type
_entity_poly.pdbx_seq_one_letter_code
_entity_poly.pdbx_strand_id
1 'polypeptide(L)' 'RFGEMEVWALEAYGASSTLREILTVKSDDVIGRAKTYEAIVKGEPMPEPGLPESFNVLMHELKGLGLDIRLEE' A
#
# COMPACT_ATOMS: atom_id res chain seq x y z
N ARG A 1 -14.79 -2.31 1.26
CA ARG A 1 -14.08 -2.71 0.02
C ARG A 1 -13.94 -1.45 -0.81
N PHE A 2 -12.72 -1.10 -1.18
CA PHE A 2 -12.43 -0.06 -2.16
C PHE A 2 -12.00 -0.79 -3.42
N GLY A 3 -12.72 -0.61 -4.51
CA GLY A 3 -12.57 -1.35 -5.76
C GLY A 3 -11.95 -0.52 -6.87
N GLU A 4 -11.82 -1.16 -8.02
CA GLU A 4 -11.16 -0.60 -9.20
C GLU A 4 -11.83 0.70 -9.71
N MET A 5 -13.17 0.75 -9.71
CA MET A 5 -13.88 1.96 -10.15
C MET A 5 -13.65 3.14 -9.20
N GLU A 6 -13.53 2.90 -7.90
CA GLU A 6 -13.22 3.98 -6.95
C GLU A 6 -11.76 4.42 -7.02
N VAL A 7 -10.83 3.52 -7.35
CA VAL A 7 -9.44 3.85 -7.66
C VAL A 7 -9.38 4.79 -8.86
N TRP A 8 -10.04 4.44 -9.98
CA TRP A 8 -10.08 5.28 -11.17
C TRP A 8 -10.65 6.67 -10.89
N ALA A 9 -11.68 6.76 -10.05
CA ALA A 9 -12.24 8.04 -9.65
C ALA A 9 -11.18 8.92 -8.96
N LEU A 10 -10.43 8.39 -7.98
CA LEU A 10 -9.39 9.14 -7.29
C LEU A 10 -8.20 9.50 -8.20
N GLU A 11 -7.84 8.63 -9.13
CA GLU A 11 -6.82 8.91 -10.14
C GLU A 11 -7.24 10.06 -11.06
N ALA A 12 -8.49 10.07 -11.52
CA ALA A 12 -9.03 11.14 -12.36
C ALA A 12 -9.03 12.51 -11.65
N TYR A 13 -9.23 12.53 -10.34
CA TYR A 13 -9.11 13.74 -9.51
C TYR A 13 -7.65 14.14 -9.22
N GLY A 14 -6.66 13.32 -9.58
CA GLY A 14 -5.26 13.55 -9.24
C GLY A 14 -4.97 13.42 -7.74
N ALA A 15 -5.81 12.67 -6.99
CA ALA A 15 -5.73 12.53 -5.54
C ALA A 15 -4.67 11.49 -5.12
N SER A 16 -3.43 11.66 -5.58
CA SER A 16 -2.33 10.70 -5.39
C SER A 16 -2.02 10.38 -3.93
N SER A 17 -1.97 11.40 -3.05
CA SER A 17 -1.72 11.21 -1.62
C SER A 17 -2.81 10.37 -0.97
N THR A 18 -4.08 10.67 -1.27
CA THR A 18 -5.23 9.94 -0.72
C THR A 18 -5.26 8.50 -1.22
N LEU A 19 -5.04 8.30 -2.53
CA LEU A 19 -5.01 6.97 -3.12
C LEU A 19 -3.88 6.13 -2.53
N ARG A 20 -2.68 6.72 -2.40
CA ARG A 20 -1.53 6.05 -1.77
C ARG A 20 -1.86 5.61 -0.35
N GLU A 21 -2.44 6.47 0.47
CA GLU A 21 -2.83 6.09 1.84
C GLU A 21 -3.84 4.95 1.88
N ILE A 22 -4.87 4.99 1.02
CA ILE A 22 -5.93 3.97 0.96
C ILE A 22 -5.35 2.60 0.60
N LEU A 23 -4.45 2.54 -0.39
CA LEU A 23 -3.86 1.30 -0.90
C LEU A 23 -2.69 0.74 -0.06
N THR A 24 -2.15 1.52 0.88
CA THR A 24 -0.99 1.13 1.70
C THR A 24 -1.33 1.11 3.19
N VAL A 25 -1.02 2.20 3.91
CA VAL A 25 -1.08 2.32 5.37
C VAL A 25 -2.47 2.11 5.96
N LYS A 26 -3.55 2.31 5.18
CA LYS A 26 -4.92 2.04 5.65
C LYS A 26 -5.38 0.60 5.39
N SER A 27 -4.78 -0.11 4.44
CA SER A 27 -5.23 -1.46 4.04
C SER A 27 -4.21 -2.55 4.35
N ASP A 28 -3.00 -2.45 3.80
CA ASP A 28 -2.16 -3.63 3.55
C ASP A 28 -0.69 -3.50 4.02
N ASP A 29 -0.26 -2.31 4.43
CA ASP A 29 1.03 -2.13 5.10
C ASP A 29 0.90 -2.44 6.61
N VAL A 30 1.30 -3.64 7.03
CA VAL A 30 1.11 -4.13 8.40
C VAL A 30 1.88 -3.27 9.42
N ILE A 31 3.12 -2.91 9.12
CA ILE A 31 3.98 -2.13 10.01
C ILE A 31 3.57 -0.65 9.97
N GLY A 32 3.36 -0.12 8.78
CA GLY A 32 2.95 1.27 8.55
C GLY A 32 1.59 1.59 9.16
N ARG A 33 0.64 0.63 9.19
CA ARG A 33 -0.67 0.82 9.83
C ARG A 33 -0.56 1.03 11.34
N ALA A 34 0.26 0.26 12.03
CA ALA A 34 0.47 0.42 13.48
C ALA A 34 1.14 1.77 13.80
N LYS A 35 2.19 2.13 13.04
CA LYS A 35 2.86 3.42 13.17
C LYS A 35 1.94 4.60 12.84
N THR A 36 1.09 4.45 11.84
CA THR A 36 0.07 5.44 11.47
C THR A 36 -0.89 5.69 12.63
N TYR A 37 -1.37 4.62 13.27
CA TYR A 37 -2.25 4.75 14.43
C TYR A 37 -1.55 5.48 15.59
N GLU A 38 -0.30 5.09 15.89
CA GLU A 38 0.51 5.74 16.92
C GLU A 38 0.74 7.23 16.63
N ALA A 39 1.08 7.57 15.39
CA ALA A 39 1.29 8.95 14.95
C ALA A 39 0.03 9.81 15.10
N ILE A 40 -1.14 9.26 14.74
CA ILE A 40 -2.44 9.95 14.92
C ILE A 40 -2.72 10.23 16.40
N VAL A 41 -2.47 9.25 17.28
CA VAL A 41 -2.69 9.40 18.73
C VAL A 41 -1.74 10.44 19.35
N LYS A 42 -0.49 10.48 18.88
CA LYS A 42 0.54 11.40 19.39
C LYS A 42 0.54 12.78 18.73
N GLY A 43 -0.21 12.97 17.64
CA GLY A 43 -0.16 14.19 16.83
C GLY A 43 1.16 14.35 16.05
N GLU A 44 1.83 13.23 15.78
CA GLU A 44 3.08 13.18 15.02
C GLU A 44 2.81 13.13 13.50
N PRO A 45 3.79 13.50 12.65
CA PRO A 45 3.64 13.38 11.21
C PRO A 45 3.40 11.93 10.78
N MET A 46 2.62 11.76 9.71
CA MET A 46 2.32 10.45 9.14
C MET A 46 3.60 9.75 8.65
N PRO A 47 3.77 8.45 8.91
CA PRO A 47 4.92 7.71 8.42
C PRO A 47 4.87 7.55 6.90
N GLU A 48 6.04 7.33 6.29
CA GLU A 48 6.09 6.99 4.87
C GLU A 48 5.50 5.58 4.63
N PRO A 49 4.65 5.40 3.61
CA PRO A 49 4.12 4.10 3.25
C PRO A 49 5.17 3.12 2.75
N GLY A 50 5.10 1.87 3.21
CA GLY A 50 5.90 0.77 2.68
C GLY A 50 5.26 0.04 1.50
N LEU A 51 5.89 -1.07 1.12
CA LEU A 51 5.36 -2.02 0.14
C LEU A 51 4.15 -2.77 0.73
N PRO A 52 3.02 -2.88 0.00
CA PRO A 52 1.88 -3.71 0.41
C PRO A 52 2.24 -5.20 0.51
N GLU A 53 1.69 -5.90 1.51
CA GLU A 53 1.93 -7.34 1.65
C GLU A 53 1.31 -8.17 0.51
N SER A 54 0.20 -7.73 -0.08
CA SER A 54 -0.38 -8.36 -1.28
C SER A 54 0.60 -8.42 -2.45
N PHE A 55 1.49 -7.43 -2.58
CA PHE A 55 2.54 -7.46 -3.59
C PHE A 55 3.59 -8.53 -3.27
N ASN A 56 3.97 -8.69 -2.00
CA ASN A 56 4.84 -9.78 -1.58
C ASN A 56 4.20 -11.14 -1.88
N VAL A 57 2.91 -11.31 -1.61
CA VAL A 57 2.19 -12.56 -1.93
C VAL A 57 2.25 -12.84 -3.43
N LEU A 58 1.94 -11.85 -4.28
CA LEU A 58 2.05 -11.97 -5.74
C LEU A 58 3.45 -12.43 -6.19
N MET A 59 4.50 -11.85 -5.61
CA MET A 59 5.88 -12.24 -5.92
C MET A 59 6.18 -13.70 -5.54
N HIS A 60 5.63 -14.20 -4.44
CA HIS A 60 5.78 -15.60 -4.04
C HIS A 60 4.98 -16.55 -4.95
N GLU A 61 3.78 -16.14 -5.39
CA GLU A 61 2.97 -16.91 -6.34
C GLU A 61 3.69 -17.07 -7.68
N LEU A 62 4.29 -16.01 -8.20
CA LEU A 62 5.07 -16.04 -9.44
C LEU A 62 6.33 -16.92 -9.31
N LYS A 63 7.02 -16.86 -8.16
CA LYS A 63 8.14 -17.78 -7.85
C LYS A 63 7.69 -19.23 -7.78
N GLY A 64 6.49 -19.50 -7.28
CA GLY A 64 5.88 -20.84 -7.28
C GLY A 64 5.68 -21.41 -8.69
N LEU A 65 5.53 -20.56 -9.70
CA LEU A 65 5.46 -20.95 -11.11
C LEU A 65 6.85 -21.12 -11.77
N GLY A 66 7.94 -20.94 -11.02
CA GLY A 66 9.30 -20.98 -11.54
C GLY A 66 9.76 -19.70 -12.23
N LEU A 67 9.01 -18.60 -12.07
CA LEU A 67 9.40 -17.28 -12.58
C LEU A 67 10.24 -16.56 -11.52
N ASP A 68 11.51 -16.30 -11.82
CA ASP A 68 12.39 -15.48 -10.96
C ASP A 68 12.25 -14.01 -11.32
N ILE A 69 11.42 -13.30 -10.55
CA ILE A 69 11.23 -11.86 -10.67
C ILE A 69 11.93 -11.18 -9.50
N ARG A 70 12.72 -10.16 -9.82
CA ARG A 70 13.49 -9.36 -8.85
C ARG A 70 13.12 -7.89 -9.01
N LEU A 71 13.07 -7.18 -7.89
CA LEU A 71 12.96 -5.73 -7.88
C LEU A 71 14.37 -5.16 -8.12
N GLU A 72 14.52 -4.37 -9.18
CA GLU A 72 15.71 -3.56 -9.42
C GLU A 72 15.48 -2.15 -8.86
N GLU A 73 16.55 -1.52 -8.34
CA GLU A 73 16.52 -0.16 -7.78
C GLU A 73 16.33 0.94 -8.84
#